data_AF-A0A2N3PR43-F1
#
_entry.id   AF-A0A2N3PR43-F1
#
_cell.length_a   1.000
_cell.length_b   1.000
_cell.length_c   1.000
_cell.angle_alpha   90.00
_cell.angle_beta   90.00
_cell.angle_gamma   90.00
#
_symmetry.space_group_name_H-M   'P 1'
#
loop_
_entity.id
_entity.type
_entity.pdbx_description
1 polymer ?
#
loop_
_entity_poly.entity_id
_entity_poly.type
_entity_poly.pdbx_seq_one_letter_code
_entity_poly.pdbx_strand_id
1 'polypeptide(L)'
;MQQALDHMDRPSLPSQDKPFEKTDEHHFPRFREQPMNRSAPRRLWFLWHSWLALPIWVFLLFVCVTGTIATIDKEILWLIDPAVRADHENGTVRKPLNAVAEDIHRQLPNAAIAGIAFGEPYMALKVSLYTPDGADTTAWVNPYSGIIQRISHGINFSDFVVSLHGWLLMPWTKGTPIGWYAVTLLGVPLLGSAITGMVIFKRFWRTYITWPKLRFRQGARLFWGDLHRLAGAWSLWFIIIIAVTGLWFLVRGVMYDLHVPVGMEAPDIPRREVPSRKAGEPLPEIDIDGALAAVRTARPETRPLAVILPEHARGTISVYSRSAFPLLAEEAWVHPYSGDVLMVRDWRNARTSEVISTLNASLHFGNFAGLPVKLVWTFFGALLSTLVATGTVIGARRAAKASREILATASPLAGGPRRARFRWRFYLGGLVLILPLMSFPRYFTEVSAPPLGAHILPGREVGPFRVTLAEVIPGAPRLSEQGGLLKDYALHIENGYPDRIRLAYLRRGKPPHERNLGEILEGNPYRLHGKVRFPPTLKSSDSLWLTIEEWDGTLHQTSWPLAEVMQGVTFGGES
;
A
#
# COMPACT_ATOMS: atom_id res chain seq x y z
N MET A 1 24.88 -6.13 -97.42
CA MET A 1 23.48 -6.60 -97.43
C MET A 1 22.66 -5.57 -96.66
N GLN A 2 22.50 -4.36 -97.20
CA GLN A 2 21.74 -4.04 -98.42
C GLN A 2 20.25 -3.97 -98.10
N GLN A 3 19.67 -2.79 -98.38
CA GLN A 3 18.26 -2.48 -98.55
C GLN A 3 17.43 -2.32 -97.26
N ALA A 4 16.77 -1.19 -96.99
CA ALA A 4 16.44 -0.03 -97.84
C ALA A 4 16.24 1.19 -96.91
N LEU A 5 16.93 2.33 -96.99
CA LEU A 5 16.97 3.34 -98.07
C LEU A 5 15.59 3.71 -98.61
N ASP A 6 15.11 4.88 -98.20
CA ASP A 6 14.48 5.94 -99.01
C ASP A 6 13.70 6.87 -98.07
N HIS A 7 13.71 8.20 -98.16
CA HIS A 7 14.35 9.14 -99.04
C HIS A 7 14.14 10.52 -98.37
N MET A 8 15.10 11.42 -98.56
CA MET A 8 14.97 12.88 -98.65
C MET A 8 15.70 13.71 -97.59
N ASP A 9 16.77 14.31 -98.09
CA ASP A 9 17.50 15.45 -97.56
C ASP A 9 16.82 16.76 -98.06
N ARG A 10 16.58 17.68 -97.11
CA ARG A 10 16.69 19.17 -97.19
C ARG A 10 15.62 19.98 -97.95
N PRO A 11 15.25 21.21 -97.49
CA PRO A 11 16.21 22.29 -97.17
C PRO A 11 15.94 23.15 -95.92
N SER A 12 16.95 23.95 -95.62
CA SER A 12 17.14 24.86 -94.48
C SER A 12 16.57 26.27 -94.66
N LEU A 13 15.94 26.77 -93.57
CA LEU A 13 15.88 28.15 -93.02
C LEU A 13 15.03 29.22 -93.74
N PRO A 14 14.26 30.07 -92.99
CA PRO A 14 14.86 31.12 -92.16
C PRO A 14 14.22 31.36 -90.77
N SER A 15 14.99 32.05 -89.95
CA SER A 15 14.66 32.62 -88.64
C SER A 15 13.44 33.53 -88.66
N GLN A 16 12.56 33.40 -87.66
CA GLN A 16 11.82 34.52 -87.09
C GLN A 16 11.65 34.34 -85.58
N ASP A 17 11.89 35.44 -84.87
CA ASP A 17 11.88 35.61 -83.43
C ASP A 17 10.60 35.12 -82.73
N LYS A 18 10.76 34.51 -81.54
CA LYS A 18 10.02 34.89 -80.32
C LYS A 18 10.51 34.15 -79.06
N PRO A 19 10.35 34.75 -77.86
CA PRO A 19 10.98 34.30 -76.63
C PRO A 19 10.37 33.01 -76.08
N PHE A 20 11.21 32.24 -75.42
CA PHE A 20 10.87 31.03 -74.66
C PHE A 20 9.71 31.29 -73.69
N GLU A 21 8.63 30.54 -73.88
CA GLU A 21 7.48 30.46 -73.01
C GLU A 21 7.90 29.83 -71.66
N LYS A 22 7.61 30.53 -70.57
CA LYS A 22 7.89 30.10 -69.21
C LYS A 22 6.76 29.16 -68.76
N THR A 23 6.87 27.87 -69.07
CA THR A 23 5.95 26.84 -68.57
C THR A 23 6.49 26.18 -67.30
N ASP A 24 5.72 26.39 -66.24
CA ASP A 24 5.52 25.52 -65.08
C ASP A 24 6.75 24.99 -64.33
N GLU A 25 7.28 25.84 -63.45
CA GLU A 25 7.93 25.36 -62.23
C GLU A 25 6.98 24.42 -61.47
N HIS A 26 7.44 23.19 -61.26
CA HIS A 26 6.84 22.19 -60.40
C HIS A 26 6.49 22.77 -59.02
N HIS A 27 5.22 23.15 -58.88
CA HIS A 27 4.61 23.58 -57.63
C HIS A 27 4.52 22.38 -56.69
N PHE A 28 5.55 22.15 -55.87
CA PHE A 28 5.46 21.28 -54.71
C PHE A 28 4.26 21.73 -53.86
N PRO A 29 3.37 20.83 -53.42
CA PRO A 29 2.25 21.23 -52.59
C PRO A 29 2.79 21.76 -51.25
N ARG A 30 2.77 23.09 -51.09
CA ARG A 30 2.92 23.72 -49.78
C ARG A 30 1.88 23.07 -48.87
N PHE A 31 2.33 22.53 -47.74
CA PHE A 31 1.45 22.18 -46.62
C PHE A 31 0.71 23.46 -46.22
N ARG A 32 -0.49 23.65 -46.79
CA ARG A 32 -1.45 24.66 -46.37
C ARG A 32 -1.76 24.32 -44.92
N GLU A 33 -1.26 25.11 -43.98
CA GLU A 33 -1.77 25.10 -42.62
C GLU A 33 -3.27 25.40 -42.74
N GLN A 34 -4.10 24.36 -42.72
CA GLN A 34 -5.52 24.54 -42.60
C GLN A 34 -5.75 25.31 -41.30
N PRO A 35 -6.45 26.47 -41.33
CA PRO A 35 -6.87 27.11 -40.10
C PRO A 35 -7.68 26.07 -39.33
N MET A 36 -7.27 25.79 -38.10
CA MET A 36 -7.92 24.77 -37.27
C MET A 36 -9.43 25.02 -37.24
N ASN A 37 -10.21 24.27 -38.02
CA ASN A 37 -11.64 24.16 -37.81
C ASN A 37 -11.82 23.37 -36.50
N ARG A 38 -11.82 24.11 -35.39
CA ARG A 38 -12.02 23.59 -34.04
C ARG A 38 -13.49 23.24 -33.89
N SER A 39 -13.88 22.02 -34.25
CA SER A 39 -15.15 21.50 -33.76
C SER A 39 -15.15 21.61 -32.22
N ALA A 40 -16.18 22.26 -31.67
CA ALA A 40 -16.40 22.44 -30.23
C ALA A 40 -16.03 21.23 -29.34
N PRO A 41 -16.29 19.96 -29.71
CA PRO A 41 -15.91 18.80 -28.89
C PRO A 41 -14.40 18.66 -28.64
N ARG A 42 -13.51 18.95 -29.60
CA ARG A 42 -12.06 18.78 -29.38
C ARG A 42 -11.49 19.79 -28.40
N ARG A 43 -12.02 21.01 -28.42
CA ARG A 43 -11.65 22.05 -27.46
C ARG A 43 -12.10 21.68 -26.05
N LEU A 44 -13.26 21.04 -25.92
CA LEU A 44 -13.79 20.55 -24.65
C LEU A 44 -12.94 19.41 -24.07
N TRP A 45 -12.61 18.38 -24.86
CA TRP A 45 -11.74 17.27 -24.41
C TRP A 45 -10.37 17.76 -23.93
N PHE A 46 -9.77 18.68 -24.69
CA PHE A 46 -8.51 19.30 -24.30
C PHE A 46 -8.61 20.14 -23.03
N LEU A 47 -9.74 20.82 -22.83
CA LEU A 47 -10.01 21.55 -21.61
C LEU A 47 -10.15 20.60 -20.42
N TRP A 48 -10.87 19.49 -20.57
CA TRP A 48 -10.97 18.43 -19.55
C TRP A 48 -9.63 17.79 -19.24
N HIS A 49 -8.85 17.39 -20.25
CA HIS A 49 -7.50 16.84 -20.03
C HIS A 49 -6.60 17.83 -19.29
N SER A 50 -6.64 19.11 -19.71
CA SER A 50 -5.90 20.15 -19.01
C SER A 50 -6.44 20.36 -17.60
N TRP A 51 -7.76 20.29 -17.37
CA TRP A 51 -8.41 20.53 -16.09
C TRP A 51 -8.20 19.42 -15.08
N LEU A 52 -8.29 18.16 -15.51
CA LEU A 52 -7.96 16.97 -14.71
C LEU A 52 -6.49 16.95 -14.32
N ALA A 53 -5.64 17.60 -15.13
CA ALA A 53 -4.27 17.90 -14.75
C ALA A 53 -4.15 19.15 -13.83
N LEU A 54 -5.06 20.16 -13.86
CA LEU A 54 -4.78 21.58 -13.49
C LEU A 54 -4.76 22.05 -12.02
N PRO A 55 -5.33 21.42 -10.99
CA PRO A 55 -5.22 21.96 -9.62
C PRO A 55 -4.24 21.20 -8.70
N ILE A 56 -3.82 19.98 -9.05
CA ILE A 56 -3.21 19.03 -8.08
C ILE A 56 -1.88 18.43 -8.58
N TRP A 57 -1.39 18.81 -9.75
CA TRP A 57 -0.18 18.24 -10.39
C TRP A 57 1.06 18.13 -9.51
N VAL A 58 1.34 19.07 -8.61
CA VAL A 58 2.52 18.96 -7.74
C VAL A 58 2.31 17.83 -6.72
N PHE A 59 1.10 17.70 -6.20
CA PHE A 59 0.72 16.59 -5.34
C PHE A 59 0.66 15.26 -6.10
N LEU A 60 0.08 15.24 -7.31
CA LEU A 60 0.10 14.04 -8.16
C LEU A 60 1.54 13.66 -8.54
N LEU A 61 2.41 14.62 -8.87
CA LEU A 61 3.82 14.38 -9.15
C LEU A 61 4.52 13.79 -7.93
N PHE A 62 4.30 14.35 -6.75
CA PHE A 62 4.81 13.82 -5.49
C PHE A 62 4.39 12.36 -5.26
N VAL A 63 3.10 12.05 -5.45
CA VAL A 63 2.58 10.67 -5.34
C VAL A 63 3.18 9.76 -6.41
N CYS A 64 3.31 10.20 -7.67
CA CYS A 64 3.94 9.40 -8.72
C CYS A 64 5.43 9.13 -8.44
N VAL A 65 6.17 10.12 -7.94
CA VAL A 65 7.59 9.97 -7.61
C VAL A 65 7.77 9.02 -6.43
N THR A 66 7.02 9.21 -5.34
CA THR A 66 7.07 8.31 -4.18
C THR A 66 6.65 6.89 -4.56
N GLY A 67 5.63 6.72 -5.40
CA GLY A 67 5.20 5.41 -5.91
C GLY A 67 6.25 4.74 -6.80
N THR A 68 6.98 5.52 -7.61
CA THR A 68 8.09 5.00 -8.42
C THR A 68 9.26 4.52 -7.55
N ILE A 69 9.51 5.18 -6.43
CA ILE A 69 10.53 4.72 -5.46
C ILE A 69 10.02 3.46 -4.75
N ALA A 70 8.73 3.41 -4.41
CA ALA A 70 8.10 2.28 -3.72
C ALA A 70 8.16 0.96 -4.49
N THR A 71 8.26 0.97 -5.83
CA THR A 71 8.33 -0.26 -6.63
C THR A 71 9.65 -1.02 -6.48
N ILE A 72 10.70 -0.37 -5.96
CA ILE A 72 12.04 -0.94 -5.71
C ILE A 72 12.53 -0.62 -4.30
N ASP A 73 11.60 -0.43 -3.36
CA ASP A 73 11.88 -0.10 -1.98
C ASP A 73 12.80 -1.14 -1.30
N LYS A 74 12.54 -2.43 -1.54
CA LYS A 74 13.34 -3.55 -1.01
C LYS A 74 14.75 -3.56 -1.56
N GLU A 75 14.91 -3.30 -2.85
CA GLU A 75 16.21 -3.22 -3.51
C GLU A 75 17.03 -2.03 -2.97
N ILE A 76 16.40 -0.88 -2.73
CA ILE A 76 17.05 0.26 -2.09
C ILE A 76 17.40 -0.07 -0.63
N LEU A 77 16.49 -0.69 0.13
CA LEU A 77 16.74 -1.14 1.50
C LEU A 77 17.95 -2.09 1.56
N TRP A 78 18.05 -3.03 0.63
CA TRP A 78 19.19 -3.96 0.52
C TRP A 78 20.52 -3.24 0.21
N LEU A 79 20.49 -2.16 -0.57
CA LEU A 79 21.68 -1.36 -0.85
C LEU A 79 22.14 -0.56 0.36
N ILE A 80 21.21 0.01 1.14
CA ILE A 80 21.54 0.92 2.25
C ILE A 80 21.72 0.23 3.60
N ASP A 81 21.12 -0.95 3.81
CA ASP A 81 21.21 -1.70 5.06
C ASP A 81 21.83 -3.09 4.84
N PRO A 82 23.10 -3.31 5.25
CA PRO A 82 23.73 -4.62 5.19
C PRO A 82 23.02 -5.69 6.03
N ALA A 83 22.26 -5.31 7.06
CA ALA A 83 21.59 -6.26 7.94
C ALA A 83 20.44 -7.02 7.28
N VAL A 84 19.90 -6.51 6.15
CA VAL A 84 18.81 -7.18 5.42
C VAL A 84 19.33 -8.16 4.36
N ARG A 85 20.64 -8.35 4.24
CA ARG A 85 21.25 -9.22 3.22
C ARG A 85 21.37 -10.64 3.73
N ALA A 86 20.97 -11.62 2.91
CA ALA A 86 21.18 -13.02 3.20
C ALA A 86 22.53 -13.50 2.63
N ASP A 87 23.64 -12.92 3.11
CA ASP A 87 24.98 -13.30 2.69
C ASP A 87 25.30 -14.73 3.15
N HIS A 88 25.83 -15.56 2.25
CA HIS A 88 26.17 -16.96 2.49
C HIS A 88 27.24 -17.44 1.51
N GLU A 89 27.91 -18.54 1.85
CA GLU A 89 28.84 -19.21 0.95
C GLU A 89 28.08 -19.95 -0.17
N ASN A 90 28.70 -20.07 -1.34
CA ASN A 90 28.08 -20.76 -2.47
C ASN A 90 27.83 -22.23 -2.12
N GLY A 91 26.59 -22.69 -2.35
CA GLY A 91 26.17 -24.06 -2.07
C GLY A 91 25.64 -24.29 -0.66
N THR A 92 25.64 -23.28 0.23
CA THR A 92 24.95 -23.39 1.52
C THR A 92 23.44 -23.50 1.30
N VAL A 93 22.81 -24.47 1.96
CA VAL A 93 21.35 -24.65 1.95
C VAL A 93 20.74 -23.85 3.10
N ARG A 94 19.58 -23.23 2.86
CA ARG A 94 18.84 -22.54 3.92
C ARG A 94 18.46 -23.52 5.03
N LYS A 95 18.54 -23.07 6.29
CA LYS A 95 18.10 -23.86 7.42
C LYS A 95 16.57 -24.05 7.38
N PRO A 96 16.05 -25.17 7.90
CA PRO A 96 14.64 -25.31 8.24
C PRO A 96 14.19 -24.16 9.16
N LEU A 97 12.94 -23.71 9.04
CA LEU A 97 12.47 -22.57 9.83
C LEU A 97 12.46 -22.86 11.34
N ASN A 98 12.24 -24.12 11.75
CA ASN A 98 12.30 -24.50 13.15
C ASN A 98 13.72 -24.33 13.71
N ALA A 99 14.75 -24.71 12.96
CA ALA A 99 16.14 -24.49 13.37
C ALA A 99 16.47 -22.98 13.47
N VAL A 100 15.92 -22.16 12.57
CA VAL A 100 16.05 -20.69 12.67
C VAL A 100 15.32 -20.16 13.91
N ALA A 101 14.14 -20.66 14.23
CA ALA A 101 13.40 -20.28 15.43
C ALA A 101 14.17 -20.66 16.72
N GLU A 102 14.78 -21.84 16.76
CA GLU A 102 15.67 -22.26 17.85
C GLU A 102 16.90 -21.36 17.97
N ASP A 103 17.53 -20.98 16.86
CA ASP A 103 18.65 -20.02 16.84
C ASP A 103 18.24 -18.65 17.39
N ILE A 104 17.05 -18.18 17.04
CA ILE A 104 16.49 -16.92 17.55
C ILE A 104 16.25 -17.03 19.05
N HIS A 105 15.62 -18.11 19.52
CA HIS A 105 15.36 -18.33 20.94
C HIS A 105 16.67 -18.40 21.75
N ARG A 106 17.73 -19.00 21.21
CA ARG A 106 19.06 -18.99 21.85
C ARG A 106 19.68 -17.60 21.97
N GLN A 107 19.47 -16.73 20.99
CA GLN A 107 20.00 -15.36 20.97
C GLN A 107 19.11 -14.38 21.76
N LEU A 108 17.81 -14.61 21.79
CA LEU A 108 16.79 -13.80 22.48
C LEU A 108 15.81 -14.71 23.26
N PRO A 109 16.21 -15.27 24.42
CA PRO A 109 15.40 -16.24 25.16
C PRO A 109 14.03 -15.74 25.59
N ASN A 110 13.90 -14.44 25.82
CA ASN A 110 12.67 -13.81 26.32
C ASN A 110 11.81 -13.22 25.20
N ALA A 111 12.20 -13.33 23.93
CA ALA A 111 11.39 -12.86 22.80
C ALA A 111 10.55 -14.01 22.22
N ALA A 112 9.35 -13.68 21.76
CA ALA A 112 8.47 -14.64 21.10
C ALA A 112 8.29 -14.29 19.64
N ILE A 113 8.31 -15.31 18.78
CA ILE A 113 8.13 -15.13 17.34
C ILE A 113 6.64 -14.99 17.05
N ALA A 114 6.25 -13.88 16.41
CA ALA A 114 4.89 -13.64 15.94
C ALA A 114 4.69 -14.16 14.50
N GLY A 115 5.74 -14.06 13.68
CA GLY A 115 5.70 -14.51 12.30
C GLY A 115 7.04 -14.34 11.60
N ILE A 116 7.19 -15.07 10.50
CA ILE A 116 8.37 -15.09 9.66
C ILE A 116 7.94 -14.75 8.24
N ALA A 117 8.33 -13.57 7.75
CA ALA A 117 8.08 -13.15 6.38
C ALA A 117 9.31 -13.42 5.50
N PHE A 118 9.07 -14.05 4.35
CA PHE A 118 10.07 -14.31 3.34
C PHE A 118 10.25 -13.07 2.46
N GLY A 119 11.47 -12.55 2.42
CA GLY A 119 11.87 -11.55 1.45
C GLY A 119 12.15 -12.16 0.07
N GLU A 120 12.80 -11.37 -0.79
CA GLU A 120 13.40 -11.91 -2.01
C GLU A 120 14.52 -12.92 -1.65
N PRO A 121 14.95 -13.81 -2.57
CA PRO A 121 15.96 -14.84 -2.26
C PRO A 121 17.29 -14.30 -1.71
N TYR A 122 17.64 -13.06 -2.04
CA TYR A 122 18.84 -12.36 -1.58
C TYR A 122 18.68 -11.62 -0.24
N MET A 123 17.47 -11.60 0.33
CA MET A 123 17.17 -10.92 1.59
C MET A 123 17.14 -11.87 2.77
N ALA A 124 17.53 -11.35 3.93
CA ALA A 124 17.32 -11.98 5.24
C ALA A 124 15.81 -12.15 5.52
N LEU A 125 15.48 -13.07 6.43
CA LEU A 125 14.12 -13.24 6.91
C LEU A 125 13.74 -12.03 7.76
N LYS A 126 12.53 -11.51 7.53
CA LYS A 126 11.92 -10.50 8.40
C LYS A 126 11.11 -11.24 9.46
N VAL A 127 11.61 -11.29 10.68
CA VAL A 127 10.95 -11.97 11.81
C VAL A 127 10.31 -10.94 12.72
N SER A 128 8.99 -11.02 12.88
CA SER A 128 8.26 -10.22 13.86
C SER A 128 8.40 -10.85 15.23
N LEU A 129 8.80 -10.06 16.22
CA LEU A 129 9.08 -10.49 17.58
C LEU A 129 8.30 -9.66 18.58
N TYR A 130 7.69 -10.32 19.56
CA TYR A 130 7.20 -9.70 20.78
C TYR A 130 8.29 -9.76 21.86
N THR A 131 8.66 -8.61 22.40
CA THR A 131 9.69 -8.49 23.44
C THR A 131 9.08 -8.20 24.82
N PRO A 132 9.79 -8.49 25.93
CA PRO A 132 9.26 -8.32 27.29
C PRO A 132 8.87 -6.91 27.70
N ASP A 133 9.31 -5.89 26.98
CA ASP A 133 8.86 -4.50 27.13
C ASP A 133 7.49 -4.23 26.47
N GLY A 134 6.88 -5.27 25.90
CA GLY A 134 5.63 -5.21 25.14
C GLY A 134 5.81 -4.68 23.73
N ALA A 135 7.03 -4.38 23.28
CA ALA A 135 7.26 -3.88 21.93
C ALA A 135 7.06 -4.96 20.87
N ASP A 136 6.47 -4.55 19.75
CA ASP A 136 6.54 -5.29 18.49
C ASP A 136 7.80 -4.82 17.77
N THR A 137 8.74 -5.73 17.57
CA THR A 137 10.04 -5.45 16.97
C THR A 137 10.28 -6.37 15.79
N THR A 138 11.06 -5.89 14.83
CA THR A 138 11.45 -6.71 13.68
C THR A 138 12.92 -7.11 13.82
N ALA A 139 13.19 -8.41 13.79
CA ALA A 139 14.54 -8.94 13.62
C ALA A 139 14.79 -9.33 12.16
N TRP A 140 15.95 -8.94 11.65
CA TRP A 140 16.49 -9.44 10.39
C TRP A 140 17.40 -10.62 10.67
N VAL A 141 17.03 -11.80 10.17
CA VAL A 141 17.71 -13.05 10.50
C VAL A 141 18.23 -13.72 9.23
N ASN A 142 19.50 -14.08 9.22
CA ASN A 142 20.10 -14.76 8.08
C ASN A 142 19.53 -16.18 7.96
N PRO A 143 18.85 -16.55 6.86
CA PRO A 143 18.22 -17.87 6.71
C PRO A 143 19.22 -19.04 6.59
N TYR A 144 20.51 -18.75 6.38
CA TYR A 144 21.56 -19.76 6.23
C TYR A 144 22.32 -19.99 7.54
N SER A 145 22.69 -18.91 8.25
CA SER A 145 23.43 -19.02 9.51
C SER A 145 22.54 -19.06 10.75
N GLY A 146 21.31 -18.54 10.68
CA GLY A 146 20.40 -18.38 11.82
C GLY A 146 20.75 -17.19 12.75
N ILE A 147 21.75 -16.39 12.37
CA ILE A 147 22.20 -15.24 13.17
C ILE A 147 21.23 -14.08 13.01
N ILE A 148 20.86 -13.44 14.13
CA ILE A 148 20.14 -12.17 14.14
C ILE A 148 21.11 -11.06 13.73
N GLN A 149 20.95 -10.55 12.52
CA GLN A 149 21.81 -9.50 11.97
C GLN A 149 21.51 -8.12 12.57
N ARG A 150 20.23 -7.84 12.84
CA ARG A 150 19.77 -6.60 13.47
C ARG A 150 18.38 -6.74 14.05
N ILE A 151 18.16 -6.14 15.21
CA ILE A 151 16.83 -5.86 15.76
C ILE A 151 16.51 -4.40 15.45
N SER A 152 15.40 -4.17 14.76
CA SER A 152 14.97 -2.85 14.33
C SER A 152 13.74 -2.44 15.14
N HIS A 153 13.81 -1.26 15.75
CA HIS A 153 12.68 -0.61 16.40
C HIS A 153 12.08 0.42 15.44
N GLY A 154 10.75 0.43 15.32
CA GLY A 154 10.03 1.36 14.45
C GLY A 154 10.08 1.00 12.97
N ILE A 155 9.96 2.03 12.12
CA ILE A 155 9.83 1.86 10.66
C ILE A 155 11.19 1.88 9.96
N ASN A 156 11.39 0.99 8.99
CA ASN A 156 12.54 1.03 8.09
C ASN A 156 12.25 1.88 6.83
N PHE A 157 13.20 1.93 5.89
CA PHE A 157 13.05 2.68 4.64
C PHE A 157 11.84 2.25 3.80
N SER A 158 11.61 0.93 3.66
CA SER A 158 10.45 0.39 2.94
C SER A 158 9.14 0.85 3.58
N ASP A 159 9.03 0.68 4.90
CA ASP A 159 7.84 1.09 5.66
C ASP A 159 7.61 2.60 5.53
N PHE A 160 8.67 3.41 5.57
CA PHE A 160 8.62 4.86 5.36
C PHE A 160 8.10 5.24 3.97
N VAL A 161 8.69 4.70 2.89
CA VAL A 161 8.31 5.06 1.51
C VAL A 161 6.87 4.63 1.21
N VAL A 162 6.49 3.41 1.62
CA VAL A 162 5.13 2.90 1.45
C VAL A 162 4.12 3.74 2.24
N SER A 163 4.44 4.09 3.49
CA SER A 163 3.60 4.96 4.32
C SER A 163 3.48 6.38 3.76
N LEU A 164 4.58 6.92 3.20
CA LEU A 164 4.60 8.23 2.55
C LEU A 164 3.77 8.23 1.26
N HIS A 165 3.85 7.17 0.45
CA HIS A 165 3.10 7.07 -0.78
C HIS A 165 1.61 6.83 -0.54
N GLY A 166 1.26 5.85 0.30
CA GLY A 166 -0.12 5.39 0.50
C GLY A 166 -0.91 6.19 1.52
N TRP A 167 -0.25 6.73 2.54
CA TRP A 167 -0.90 7.45 3.66
C TRP A 167 -0.36 8.86 3.87
N LEU A 168 0.62 9.32 3.10
CA LEU A 168 1.26 10.64 3.23
C LEU A 168 1.88 10.88 4.62
N LEU A 169 2.22 9.81 5.34
CA LEU A 169 2.59 9.89 6.77
C LEU A 169 1.53 10.66 7.59
N MET A 170 0.26 10.52 7.23
CA MET A 170 -0.85 11.03 8.02
C MET A 170 -1.31 9.95 8.99
N PRO A 171 -1.40 10.26 10.29
CA PRO A 171 -1.96 9.33 11.27
C PRO A 171 -3.46 9.12 11.03
N TRP A 172 -3.99 8.06 11.61
CA TRP A 172 -5.42 7.79 11.54
C TRP A 172 -6.20 8.78 12.41
N THR A 173 -7.04 9.61 11.78
CA THR A 173 -7.82 10.62 12.49
C THR A 173 -9.22 10.09 12.77
N LYS A 174 -9.54 9.83 14.04
CA LYS A 174 -10.86 9.31 14.47
C LYS A 174 -11.27 8.01 13.77
N GLY A 175 -10.31 7.16 13.41
CA GLY A 175 -10.55 5.91 12.68
C GLY A 175 -10.59 6.05 11.16
N THR A 176 -10.54 7.28 10.61
CA THR A 176 -10.53 7.51 9.17
C THR A 176 -9.11 7.79 8.65
N PRO A 177 -8.60 7.02 7.67
CA PRO A 177 -7.28 7.25 7.08
C PRO A 177 -7.33 8.34 5.99
N ILE A 178 -7.35 9.63 6.39
CA ILE A 178 -7.47 10.76 5.44
C ILE A 178 -6.39 10.73 4.34
N GLY A 179 -5.15 10.39 4.70
CA GLY A 179 -4.04 10.30 3.74
C GLY A 179 -4.28 9.26 2.64
N TRP A 180 -4.85 8.10 3.00
CA TRP A 180 -5.25 7.06 2.05
C TRP A 180 -6.27 7.58 1.05
N TYR A 181 -7.30 8.28 1.52
CA TYR A 181 -8.30 8.90 0.64
C TYR A 181 -7.71 9.98 -0.27
N ALA A 182 -6.81 10.83 0.25
CA ALA A 182 -6.18 11.88 -0.53
C ALA A 182 -5.36 11.32 -1.70
N VAL A 183 -4.63 10.22 -1.48
CA VAL A 183 -3.82 9.54 -2.50
C VAL A 183 -4.70 8.79 -3.49
N THR A 184 -5.60 7.94 -3.00
CA THR A 184 -6.39 7.04 -3.86
C THR A 184 -7.39 7.80 -4.74
N LEU A 185 -7.89 8.95 -4.30
CA LEU A 185 -8.75 9.83 -5.09
C LEU A 185 -8.04 10.37 -6.35
N LEU A 186 -6.68 10.41 -6.37
CA LEU A 186 -5.90 10.79 -7.56
C LEU A 186 -6.05 9.78 -8.71
N GLY A 187 -6.54 8.57 -8.46
CA GLY A 187 -6.90 7.61 -9.51
C GLY A 187 -7.95 8.18 -10.47
N VAL A 188 -8.89 9.00 -9.99
CA VAL A 188 -9.95 9.62 -10.82
C VAL A 188 -9.38 10.60 -11.87
N PRO A 189 -8.63 11.67 -11.49
CA PRO A 189 -8.05 12.56 -12.48
C PRO A 189 -7.00 11.87 -13.34
N LEU A 190 -6.27 10.87 -12.84
CA LEU A 190 -5.31 10.10 -13.64
C LEU A 190 -6.02 9.29 -14.74
N LEU A 191 -7.06 8.54 -14.39
CA LEU A 191 -7.86 7.76 -15.33
C LEU A 191 -8.56 8.66 -16.36
N GLY A 192 -9.18 9.74 -15.88
CA GLY A 192 -9.82 10.73 -16.77
C GLY A 192 -8.81 11.39 -17.71
N SER A 193 -7.58 11.65 -17.26
CA SER A 193 -6.50 12.19 -18.09
C SER A 193 -6.05 11.18 -19.16
N ALA A 194 -5.98 9.89 -18.83
CA ALA A 194 -5.66 8.84 -19.79
C ALA A 194 -6.73 8.72 -20.89
N ILE A 195 -8.01 8.68 -20.49
CA ILE A 195 -9.16 8.60 -21.43
C ILE A 195 -9.20 9.83 -22.34
N THR A 196 -9.14 11.03 -21.75
CA THR A 196 -9.15 12.28 -22.52
C THR A 196 -7.92 12.42 -23.43
N GLY A 197 -6.75 11.96 -22.99
CA GLY A 197 -5.52 11.91 -23.78
C GLY A 197 -5.66 11.05 -25.03
N MET A 198 -6.27 9.86 -24.90
CA MET A 198 -6.55 8.96 -26.02
C MET A 198 -7.49 9.60 -27.05
N VAL A 199 -8.53 10.31 -26.59
CA VAL A 199 -9.48 11.00 -27.48
C VAL A 199 -8.83 12.17 -28.23
N ILE A 200 -7.96 12.93 -27.56
CA ILE A 200 -7.24 14.06 -28.17
C ILE A 200 -6.21 13.55 -29.18
N PHE A 201 -5.45 12.52 -28.82
CA PHE A 201 -4.38 11.96 -29.65
C PHE A 201 -4.89 10.78 -30.49
N LYS A 202 -5.84 11.06 -31.40
CA LYS A 202 -6.55 10.07 -32.24
C LYS A 202 -5.69 9.07 -33.02
N ARG A 203 -4.40 9.29 -33.23
CA ARG A 203 -3.50 8.36 -33.94
C ARG A 203 -2.30 7.99 -33.06
N PHE A 204 -2.51 7.89 -31.75
CA PHE A 204 -1.46 7.52 -30.81
C PHE A 204 -0.81 6.20 -31.18
N TRP A 205 -1.57 5.24 -31.71
CA TRP A 205 -1.01 3.95 -32.14
C TRP A 205 0.10 4.08 -33.20
N ARG A 206 0.10 5.16 -34.00
CA ARG A 206 1.17 5.40 -34.98
C ARG A 206 2.51 5.68 -34.32
N THR A 207 2.57 6.11 -33.06
CA THR A 207 3.85 6.35 -32.37
C THR A 207 4.60 5.06 -32.04
N TYR A 208 3.91 3.92 -32.01
CA TYR A 208 4.57 2.60 -31.87
C TYR A 208 5.25 2.17 -33.18
N ILE A 209 4.82 2.71 -34.31
CA ILE A 209 5.30 2.34 -35.66
C ILE A 209 6.28 3.39 -36.19
N THR A 210 5.98 4.67 -35.98
CA THR A 210 6.76 5.81 -36.44
C THR A 210 7.38 6.48 -35.23
N TRP A 211 8.69 6.30 -35.03
CA TRP A 211 9.43 7.00 -33.98
C TRP A 211 9.32 8.52 -34.18
N PRO A 212 8.58 9.25 -33.31
CA PRO A 212 8.40 10.68 -33.47
C PRO A 212 9.75 11.39 -33.25
N LYS A 213 10.15 12.26 -34.18
CA LYS A 213 11.40 13.02 -34.04
C LYS A 213 11.26 14.03 -32.89
N LEU A 214 11.97 13.80 -31.79
CA LEU A 214 12.12 14.77 -30.69
C LEU A 214 12.86 16.00 -31.21
N ARG A 215 12.21 17.17 -31.17
CA ARG A 215 12.76 18.41 -31.74
C ARG A 215 13.55 19.17 -30.69
N PHE A 216 14.79 18.76 -30.45
CA PHE A 216 15.68 19.38 -29.46
C PHE A 216 16.06 20.84 -29.79
N ARG A 217 16.23 21.17 -31.08
CA ARG A 217 16.73 22.48 -31.54
C ARG A 217 15.66 23.52 -31.89
N GLN A 218 14.37 23.20 -31.73
CA GLN A 218 13.25 24.09 -32.13
C GLN A 218 12.60 24.82 -30.95
N GLY A 219 13.24 24.79 -29.77
CA GLY A 219 12.80 25.51 -28.57
C GLY A 219 12.02 24.66 -27.57
N ALA A 220 12.14 25.02 -26.29
CA ALA A 220 11.67 24.21 -25.16
C ALA A 220 10.16 23.88 -25.20
N ARG A 221 9.32 24.75 -25.78
CA ARG A 221 7.87 24.50 -25.86
C ARG A 221 7.53 23.32 -26.74
N LEU A 222 8.18 23.19 -27.90
CA LEU A 222 7.95 22.08 -28.84
C LEU A 222 8.51 20.79 -28.27
N PHE A 223 9.72 20.85 -27.69
CA PHE A 223 10.35 19.71 -27.03
C PHE A 223 9.46 19.07 -25.94
N TRP A 224 9.00 19.86 -24.95
CA TRP A 224 8.17 19.34 -23.86
C TRP A 224 6.81 18.81 -24.36
N GLY A 225 6.25 19.40 -25.41
CA GLY A 225 5.02 18.93 -26.03
C GLY A 225 5.20 17.61 -26.77
N ASP A 226 6.31 17.43 -27.48
CA ASP A 226 6.65 16.19 -28.19
C ASP A 226 6.98 15.07 -27.19
N LEU A 227 7.75 15.36 -26.14
CA LEU A 227 8.07 14.42 -25.07
C LEU A 227 6.81 13.95 -24.33
N HIS A 228 5.91 14.86 -23.95
CA HIS A 228 4.67 14.51 -23.25
C HIS A 228 3.78 13.57 -24.08
N ARG A 229 3.67 13.80 -25.40
CA ARG A 229 2.90 12.92 -26.30
C ARG A 229 3.56 11.55 -26.47
N LEU A 230 4.88 11.52 -26.62
CA LEU A 230 5.62 10.27 -26.77
C LEU A 230 5.52 9.42 -25.49
N ALA A 231 5.84 10.03 -24.35
CA ALA A 231 5.75 9.39 -23.04
C ALA A 231 4.33 8.88 -22.76
N GLY A 232 3.31 9.72 -22.98
CA GLY A 232 1.92 9.37 -22.73
C GLY A 232 1.40 8.26 -23.64
N ALA A 233 1.84 8.20 -24.90
CA ALA A 233 1.48 7.11 -25.79
C ALA A 233 2.10 5.78 -25.33
N TRP A 234 3.42 5.75 -25.08
CA TRP A 234 4.12 4.52 -24.70
C TRP A 234 3.75 3.99 -23.31
N SER A 235 3.36 4.86 -22.39
CA SER A 235 2.96 4.49 -21.02
C SER A 235 1.45 4.30 -20.85
N LEU A 236 0.63 4.41 -21.90
CA LEU A 236 -0.83 4.41 -21.76
C LEU A 236 -1.37 3.17 -21.02
N TRP A 237 -0.86 1.99 -21.35
CA TRP A 237 -1.26 0.73 -20.69
C TRP A 237 -0.94 0.77 -19.19
N PHE A 238 0.25 1.24 -18.82
CA PHE A 238 0.71 1.35 -17.44
C PHE A 238 -0.11 2.38 -16.67
N ILE A 239 -0.40 3.54 -17.29
CA ILE A 239 -1.25 4.58 -16.69
C ILE A 239 -2.63 4.02 -16.36
N ILE A 240 -3.23 3.26 -17.28
CA ILE A 240 -4.54 2.64 -17.04
C ILE A 240 -4.47 1.66 -15.87
N ILE A 241 -3.45 0.79 -15.82
CA ILE A 241 -3.27 -0.15 -14.71
C ILE A 241 -3.15 0.61 -13.38
N ILE A 242 -2.25 1.58 -13.26
CA ILE A 242 -2.03 2.33 -12.02
C ILE A 242 -3.27 3.15 -11.62
N ALA A 243 -3.97 3.75 -12.59
CA ALA A 243 -5.16 4.53 -12.31
C ALA A 243 -6.34 3.66 -11.82
N VAL A 244 -6.58 2.52 -12.48
CA VAL A 244 -7.63 1.57 -12.08
C VAL A 244 -7.30 0.96 -10.72
N THR A 245 -6.04 0.56 -10.51
CA THR A 245 -5.64 -0.07 -9.26
C THR A 245 -5.60 0.90 -8.08
N GLY A 246 -5.19 2.15 -8.32
CA GLY A 246 -5.31 3.23 -7.34
C GLY A 246 -6.78 3.53 -6.98
N LEU A 247 -7.70 3.46 -7.95
CA LEU A 247 -9.13 3.63 -7.70
C LEU A 247 -9.73 2.46 -6.93
N TRP A 248 -9.25 1.23 -7.12
CA TRP A 248 -9.66 0.10 -6.29
C TRP A 248 -9.30 0.31 -4.82
N PHE A 249 -8.15 0.91 -4.52
CA PHE A 249 -7.80 1.25 -3.13
C PHE A 249 -8.77 2.29 -2.53
N LEU A 250 -9.32 3.21 -3.33
CA LEU A 250 -10.40 4.09 -2.89
C LEU A 250 -11.66 3.28 -2.55
N VAL A 251 -12.06 2.35 -3.42
CA VAL A 251 -13.20 1.45 -3.17
C VAL A 251 -12.97 0.64 -1.90
N ARG A 252 -11.76 0.12 -1.68
CA ARG A 252 -11.39 -0.62 -0.46
C ARG A 252 -11.51 0.25 0.79
N GLY A 253 -11.10 1.51 0.74
CA GLY A 253 -11.29 2.46 1.84
C GLY A 253 -12.77 2.67 2.15
N VAL A 254 -13.59 2.86 1.11
CA VAL A 254 -15.05 3.01 1.30
C VAL A 254 -15.66 1.72 1.86
N MET A 255 -15.27 0.54 1.37
CA MET A 255 -15.71 -0.74 1.91
C MET A 255 -15.32 -0.91 3.38
N TYR A 256 -14.11 -0.47 3.75
CA TYR A 256 -13.62 -0.42 5.13
C TYR A 256 -14.54 0.43 6.01
N ASP A 257 -14.82 1.68 5.60
CA ASP A 257 -15.71 2.58 6.35
C ASP A 257 -17.18 2.08 6.37
N LEU A 258 -17.59 1.31 5.36
CA LEU A 258 -18.92 0.69 5.24
C LEU A 258 -19.00 -0.71 5.86
N HIS A 259 -17.95 -1.18 6.56
CA HIS A 259 -18.03 -2.42 7.34
C HIS A 259 -18.24 -3.66 6.46
N VAL A 260 -17.76 -3.60 5.21
CA VAL A 260 -17.83 -4.71 4.25
C VAL A 260 -16.51 -5.48 4.32
N PRO A 261 -16.52 -6.77 4.69
CA PRO A 261 -15.30 -7.56 4.82
C PRO A 261 -14.58 -7.71 3.47
N VAL A 262 -13.30 -7.30 3.44
CA VAL A 262 -12.43 -7.36 2.23
C VAL A 262 -11.25 -8.33 2.40
N GLY A 263 -11.18 -9.03 3.54
CA GLY A 263 -10.09 -9.94 3.90
C GLY A 263 -10.54 -11.38 4.12
N MET A 264 -9.56 -12.27 4.18
CA MET A 264 -9.76 -13.66 4.55
C MET A 264 -9.74 -13.75 6.08
N GLU A 265 -10.80 -14.27 6.70
CA GLU A 265 -10.82 -14.51 8.15
C GLU A 265 -10.29 -15.92 8.43
N ALA A 266 -9.34 -16.01 9.36
CA ALA A 266 -8.83 -17.29 9.83
C ALA A 266 -9.94 -18.05 10.57
N PRO A 267 -10.05 -19.37 10.38
CA PRO A 267 -10.98 -20.17 11.16
C PRO A 267 -10.48 -20.29 12.59
N ASP A 268 -11.38 -20.08 13.53
CA ASP A 268 -11.12 -20.16 14.95
C ASP A 268 -11.22 -21.63 15.42
N ILE A 269 -10.24 -22.12 16.16
CA ILE A 269 -10.27 -23.51 16.66
C ILE A 269 -11.32 -23.62 17.78
N PRO A 270 -12.21 -24.63 17.77
CA PRO A 270 -13.14 -24.85 18.86
C PRO A 270 -12.41 -25.07 20.20
N ARG A 271 -12.89 -24.45 21.29
CA ARG A 271 -12.24 -24.56 22.62
C ARG A 271 -12.00 -26.00 23.08
N ARG A 272 -12.87 -26.94 22.68
CA ARG A 272 -12.77 -28.37 23.01
C ARG A 272 -11.61 -29.10 22.32
N GLU A 273 -11.12 -28.56 21.21
CA GLU A 273 -10.03 -29.13 20.39
C GLU A 273 -8.66 -28.56 20.81
N VAL A 274 -8.65 -27.49 21.61
CA VAL A 274 -7.44 -26.98 22.25
C VAL A 274 -7.05 -27.93 23.40
N PRO A 275 -5.83 -28.48 23.42
CA PRO A 275 -5.40 -29.39 24.48
C PRO A 275 -5.40 -28.69 25.85
N SER A 276 -5.64 -29.47 26.90
CA SER A 276 -5.32 -29.11 28.28
C SER A 276 -4.02 -29.81 28.66
N ARG A 277 -3.14 -29.14 29.40
CA ARG A 277 -1.91 -29.76 29.93
C ARG A 277 -1.71 -29.43 31.39
N LYS A 278 -0.99 -30.29 32.12
CA LYS A 278 -0.50 -29.94 33.45
C LYS A 278 0.69 -28.99 33.32
N ALA A 279 0.91 -28.18 34.35
CA ALA A 279 2.08 -27.32 34.42
C ALA A 279 3.37 -28.15 34.30
N GLY A 280 4.22 -27.84 33.31
CA GLY A 280 5.51 -28.49 33.08
C GLY A 280 5.54 -29.59 32.01
N GLU A 281 4.39 -30.04 31.49
CA GLU A 281 4.35 -30.97 30.35
C GLU A 281 4.51 -30.21 29.02
N PRO A 282 5.25 -30.72 28.02
CA PRO A 282 5.39 -30.02 26.74
C PRO A 282 4.04 -29.89 26.03
N LEU A 283 3.80 -28.74 25.40
CA LEU A 283 2.65 -28.56 24.52
C LEU A 283 2.84 -29.45 23.28
N PRO A 284 1.80 -30.19 22.85
CA PRO A 284 1.86 -30.98 21.62
C PRO A 284 1.67 -30.05 20.41
N GLU A 285 2.59 -29.11 20.22
CA GLU A 285 2.61 -28.21 19.07
C GLU A 285 3.44 -28.81 17.95
N ILE A 286 2.94 -28.69 16.73
CA ILE A 286 3.74 -28.98 15.54
C ILE A 286 4.76 -27.87 15.32
N ASP A 287 5.89 -28.23 14.74
CA ASP A 287 6.90 -27.25 14.35
C ASP A 287 6.48 -26.46 13.10
N ILE A 288 7.18 -25.33 12.88
CA ILE A 288 6.91 -24.43 11.75
C ILE A 288 7.09 -25.17 10.41
N ASP A 289 8.11 -26.03 10.32
CA ASP A 289 8.37 -26.82 9.11
C ASP A 289 7.32 -27.91 8.87
N GLY A 290 6.77 -28.50 9.94
CA GLY A 290 5.64 -29.43 9.89
C GLY A 290 4.37 -28.75 9.36
N ALA A 291 4.08 -27.52 9.79
CA ALA A 291 2.98 -26.74 9.24
C ALA A 291 3.18 -26.47 7.74
N LEU A 292 4.40 -26.06 7.34
CA LEU A 292 4.74 -25.88 5.93
C LEU A 292 4.63 -27.17 5.12
N ALA A 293 5.03 -28.32 5.69
CA ALA A 293 4.94 -29.62 5.04
C ALA A 293 3.48 -30.06 4.86
N ALA A 294 2.61 -29.81 5.84
CA ALA A 294 1.18 -30.05 5.74
C ALA A 294 0.56 -29.23 4.59
N VAL A 295 0.88 -27.92 4.51
CA VAL A 295 0.41 -27.06 3.41
C VAL A 295 0.96 -27.51 2.06
N ARG A 296 2.24 -27.88 1.96
CA ARG A 296 2.83 -28.39 0.71
C ARG A 296 2.21 -29.71 0.26
N THR A 297 1.81 -30.56 1.20
CA THR A 297 1.08 -31.80 0.91
C THR A 297 -0.30 -31.50 0.35
N ALA A 298 -1.01 -30.52 0.94
CA ALA A 298 -2.31 -30.08 0.43
C ALA A 298 -2.22 -29.31 -0.89
N ARG A 299 -1.10 -28.59 -1.12
CA ARG A 299 -0.84 -27.71 -2.26
C ARG A 299 0.64 -27.74 -2.67
N PRO A 300 1.03 -28.65 -3.57
CA PRO A 300 2.43 -28.82 -3.99
C PRO A 300 3.06 -27.58 -4.65
N GLU A 301 2.24 -26.73 -5.29
CA GLU A 301 2.65 -25.49 -5.96
C GLU A 301 2.93 -24.32 -4.99
N THR A 302 2.69 -24.49 -3.70
CA THR A 302 2.78 -23.43 -2.68
C THR A 302 4.18 -22.83 -2.61
N ARG A 303 4.24 -21.50 -2.71
CA ARG A 303 5.47 -20.73 -2.47
C ARG A 303 5.24 -19.78 -1.28
N PRO A 304 5.67 -20.16 -0.07
CA PRO A 304 5.45 -19.35 1.13
C PRO A 304 6.05 -17.95 0.99
N LEU A 305 5.26 -16.95 1.35
CA LEU A 305 5.62 -15.53 1.45
C LEU A 305 5.66 -15.08 2.91
N ALA A 306 4.87 -15.68 3.79
CA ALA A 306 4.98 -15.53 5.23
C ALA A 306 4.37 -16.73 5.96
N VAL A 307 4.85 -16.99 7.17
CA VAL A 307 4.20 -17.84 8.18
C VAL A 307 3.87 -16.96 9.38
N ILE A 308 2.60 -16.93 9.78
CA ILE A 308 2.12 -16.20 10.96
C ILE A 308 1.78 -17.25 12.01
N LEU A 309 2.35 -17.10 13.20
CA LEU A 309 2.12 -18.00 14.32
C LEU A 309 0.86 -17.59 15.10
N PRO A 310 0.18 -18.53 15.75
CA PRO A 310 -1.05 -18.24 16.47
C PRO A 310 -0.79 -17.28 17.63
N GLU A 311 -1.67 -16.29 17.72
CA GLU A 311 -1.64 -15.23 18.74
C GLU A 311 -2.36 -15.61 20.05
N HIS A 312 -2.96 -16.80 20.10
CA HIS A 312 -3.62 -17.38 21.26
C HIS A 312 -3.86 -18.87 21.01
N ALA A 313 -4.21 -19.64 22.05
CA ALA A 313 -4.36 -21.09 21.93
C ALA A 313 -5.50 -21.59 21.02
N ARG A 314 -6.35 -20.69 20.52
CA ARG A 314 -7.41 -21.02 19.54
C ARG A 314 -7.06 -20.55 18.12
N GLY A 315 -5.95 -19.84 17.97
CA GLY A 315 -5.47 -19.34 16.69
C GLY A 315 -4.89 -20.46 15.84
N THR A 316 -4.78 -20.20 14.54
CA THR A 316 -4.19 -21.12 13.58
C THR A 316 -2.82 -20.64 13.13
N ILE A 317 -1.98 -21.55 12.64
CA ILE A 317 -0.77 -21.16 11.90
C ILE A 317 -1.21 -20.79 10.49
N SER A 318 -1.02 -19.54 10.09
CA SER A 318 -1.37 -19.07 8.75
C SER A 318 -0.14 -19.10 7.85
N VAL A 319 -0.26 -19.76 6.70
CA VAL A 319 0.78 -19.79 5.67
C VAL A 319 0.31 -19.01 4.47
N TYR A 320 0.78 -17.76 4.37
CA TYR A 320 0.51 -16.90 3.22
C TYR A 320 1.48 -17.23 2.09
N SER A 321 0.95 -17.46 0.89
CA SER A 321 1.72 -18.02 -0.22
C SER A 321 1.39 -17.37 -1.55
N ARG A 322 2.35 -17.40 -2.47
CA ARG A 322 2.09 -17.09 -3.88
C ARG A 322 1.40 -18.28 -4.54
N SER A 323 0.34 -18.01 -5.29
CA SER A 323 -0.35 -19.00 -6.11
C SER A 323 0.53 -19.49 -7.27
N ALA A 324 0.13 -20.59 -7.92
CA ALA A 324 0.66 -20.98 -9.22
C ALA A 324 0.51 -19.86 -10.28
N PHE A 325 -0.52 -19.01 -10.15
CA PHE A 325 -0.66 -17.79 -10.93
C PHE A 325 0.05 -16.64 -10.20
N PRO A 326 1.15 -16.08 -10.71
CA PRO A 326 2.00 -15.16 -9.93
C PRO A 326 1.33 -13.86 -9.48
N LEU A 327 0.20 -13.49 -10.10
CA LEU A 327 -0.62 -12.33 -9.75
C LEU A 327 -1.57 -12.58 -8.58
N LEU A 328 -1.73 -13.84 -8.18
CA LEU A 328 -2.66 -14.29 -7.14
C LEU A 328 -1.87 -14.85 -5.95
N ALA A 329 -2.49 -14.78 -4.79
CA ALA A 329 -1.98 -15.26 -3.52
C ALA A 329 -3.03 -16.17 -2.90
N GLU A 330 -2.56 -17.08 -2.07
CA GLU A 330 -3.33 -18.09 -1.39
C GLU A 330 -2.93 -18.09 0.08
N GLU A 331 -3.87 -18.49 0.93
CA GLU A 331 -3.62 -18.60 2.36
C GLU A 331 -4.15 -19.94 2.85
N ALA A 332 -3.36 -20.62 3.66
CA ALA A 332 -3.74 -21.88 4.30
C ALA A 332 -3.64 -21.73 5.81
N TRP A 333 -4.61 -22.25 6.53
CA TRP A 333 -4.64 -22.25 7.99
C TRP A 333 -4.47 -23.67 8.50
N VAL A 334 -3.45 -23.87 9.33
CA VAL A 334 -3.07 -25.17 9.89
C VAL A 334 -3.39 -25.18 11.38
N HIS A 335 -3.96 -26.28 11.85
CA HIS A 335 -4.19 -26.53 13.26
C HIS A 335 -2.83 -26.74 13.97
N PRO A 336 -2.43 -25.89 14.94
CA PRO A 336 -1.10 -25.90 15.53
C PRO A 336 -0.81 -27.15 16.38
N TYR A 337 -1.84 -27.90 16.79
CA TYR A 337 -1.68 -29.08 17.64
C TYR A 337 -1.78 -30.42 16.90
N SER A 338 -2.53 -30.47 15.79
CA SER A 338 -2.76 -31.71 15.05
C SER A 338 -2.02 -31.74 13.71
N GLY A 339 -1.65 -30.58 13.18
CA GLY A 339 -1.09 -30.42 11.85
C GLY A 339 -2.11 -30.50 10.72
N ASP A 340 -3.41 -30.59 11.03
CA ASP A 340 -4.45 -30.63 10.01
C ASP A 340 -4.59 -29.29 9.30
N VAL A 341 -4.67 -29.33 7.96
CA VAL A 341 -4.97 -28.14 7.16
C VAL A 341 -6.49 -27.90 7.24
N LEU A 342 -6.89 -26.94 8.06
CA LEU A 342 -8.31 -26.64 8.33
C LEU A 342 -8.99 -26.00 7.12
N MET A 343 -8.27 -25.12 6.42
CA MET A 343 -8.79 -24.41 5.27
C MET A 343 -7.66 -23.97 4.35
N VAL A 344 -7.91 -24.02 3.04
CA VAL A 344 -7.09 -23.37 2.01
C VAL A 344 -7.97 -22.41 1.22
N ARG A 345 -7.65 -21.12 1.26
CA ARG A 345 -8.31 -20.09 0.47
C ARG A 345 -7.46 -19.74 -0.73
N ASP A 346 -8.02 -19.98 -1.90
CA ASP A 346 -7.41 -19.68 -3.19
C ASP A 346 -8.42 -18.98 -4.11
N TRP A 347 -8.00 -18.68 -5.34
CA TRP A 347 -8.84 -17.97 -6.31
C TRP A 347 -10.11 -18.73 -6.73
N ARG A 348 -10.21 -20.04 -6.51
CA ARG A 348 -11.37 -20.88 -6.89
C ARG A 348 -12.48 -20.81 -5.85
N ASN A 349 -12.12 -20.59 -4.58
CA ASN A 349 -13.07 -20.52 -3.46
C ASN A 349 -13.06 -19.17 -2.73
N ALA A 350 -12.27 -18.19 -3.19
CA ALA A 350 -12.28 -16.82 -2.73
C ALA A 350 -13.47 -16.03 -3.29
N ARG A 351 -13.90 -15.03 -2.51
CA ARG A 351 -14.89 -14.03 -2.94
C ARG A 351 -14.30 -13.20 -4.09
N THR A 352 -15.17 -12.68 -4.95
CA THR A 352 -14.74 -11.81 -6.06
C THR A 352 -13.93 -10.60 -5.58
N SER A 353 -14.30 -10.00 -4.44
CA SER A 353 -13.57 -8.88 -3.84
C SER A 353 -12.16 -9.26 -3.38
N GLU A 354 -11.96 -10.49 -2.90
CA GLU A 354 -10.66 -11.02 -2.48
C GLU A 354 -9.76 -11.25 -3.70
N VAL A 355 -10.28 -11.88 -4.76
CA VAL A 355 -9.55 -12.10 -6.01
C VAL A 355 -9.12 -10.77 -6.64
N ILE A 356 -10.05 -9.81 -6.74
CA ILE A 356 -9.75 -8.48 -7.28
C ILE A 356 -8.71 -7.78 -6.39
N SER A 357 -8.81 -7.87 -5.07
CA SER A 357 -7.85 -7.22 -4.16
C SER A 357 -6.44 -7.77 -4.30
N THR A 358 -6.30 -9.08 -4.43
CA THR A 358 -5.01 -9.73 -4.60
C THR A 358 -4.39 -9.40 -5.97
N LEU A 359 -5.19 -9.48 -7.04
CA LEU A 359 -4.77 -9.07 -8.38
C LEU A 359 -4.35 -7.59 -8.41
N ASN A 360 -5.16 -6.74 -7.78
CA ASN A 360 -4.91 -5.31 -7.68
C ASN A 360 -3.58 -5.02 -6.98
N ALA A 361 -3.34 -5.63 -5.83
CA ALA A 361 -2.09 -5.46 -5.09
C ALA A 361 -0.90 -5.86 -5.97
N SER A 362 -0.91 -7.06 -6.54
CA SER A 362 0.15 -7.54 -7.42
C SER A 362 0.43 -6.60 -8.60
N LEU A 363 -0.61 -6.12 -9.28
CA LEU A 363 -0.47 -5.21 -10.44
C LEU A 363 -0.03 -3.80 -10.05
N HIS A 364 -0.48 -3.29 -8.91
CA HIS A 364 -0.09 -1.94 -8.46
C HIS A 364 1.38 -1.91 -8.02
N PHE A 365 1.80 -2.90 -7.22
CA PHE A 365 3.17 -2.98 -6.71
C PHE A 365 4.18 -3.51 -7.74
N GLY A 366 3.74 -4.29 -8.74
CA GLY A 366 4.64 -4.88 -9.73
C GLY A 366 5.53 -5.99 -9.17
N ASN A 367 5.13 -6.64 -8.06
CA ASN A 367 5.94 -7.60 -7.30
C ASN A 367 5.67 -9.08 -7.65
N PHE A 368 5.03 -9.34 -8.79
CA PHE A 368 4.54 -10.68 -9.16
C PHE A 368 5.56 -11.54 -9.94
N ALA A 369 6.63 -10.98 -10.49
CA ALA A 369 7.62 -11.75 -11.25
C ALA A 369 9.08 -11.31 -10.99
N GLY A 370 9.35 -10.91 -9.74
CA GLY A 370 10.69 -10.57 -9.27
C GLY A 370 11.24 -9.27 -9.87
N LEU A 371 12.56 -9.11 -9.78
CA LEU A 371 13.27 -7.88 -10.14
C LEU A 371 13.02 -7.38 -11.58
N PRO A 372 12.99 -8.23 -12.63
CA PRO A 372 12.78 -7.74 -14.00
C PRO A 372 11.46 -6.96 -14.17
N VAL A 373 10.37 -7.44 -13.57
CA VAL A 373 9.08 -6.74 -13.63
C VAL A 373 9.08 -5.48 -12.77
N LYS A 374 9.71 -5.50 -11.59
CA LYS A 374 9.88 -4.28 -10.78
C LYS A 374 10.65 -3.19 -11.54
N LEU A 375 11.67 -3.54 -12.32
CA LEU A 375 12.42 -2.58 -13.15
C LEU A 375 11.55 -1.99 -14.26
N VAL A 376 10.70 -2.80 -14.90
CA VAL A 376 9.70 -2.30 -15.87
C VAL A 376 8.73 -1.34 -15.18
N TRP A 377 8.19 -1.70 -14.02
CA TRP A 377 7.29 -0.84 -13.24
C TRP A 377 7.95 0.48 -12.84
N THR A 378 9.21 0.42 -12.40
CA THR A 378 10.00 1.60 -12.03
C THR A 378 10.24 2.50 -13.22
N PHE A 379 10.59 1.94 -14.38
CA PHE A 379 10.79 2.70 -15.62
C PHE A 379 9.51 3.41 -16.05
N PHE A 380 8.38 2.71 -16.08
CA PHE A 380 7.10 3.31 -16.46
C PHE A 380 6.55 4.27 -15.39
N GLY A 381 6.85 4.03 -14.11
CA GLY A 381 6.61 4.98 -13.01
C GLY A 381 7.39 6.28 -13.18
N ALA A 382 8.67 6.20 -13.55
CA ALA A 382 9.50 7.36 -13.85
C ALA A 382 9.00 8.10 -15.11
N LEU A 383 8.53 7.36 -16.13
CA LEU A 383 7.93 7.93 -17.33
C LEU A 383 6.60 8.64 -17.02
N LEU A 384 5.75 8.07 -16.16
CA LEU A 384 4.54 8.70 -15.66
C LEU A 384 4.86 9.96 -14.84
N SER A 385 5.84 9.89 -13.93
CA SER A 385 6.30 11.06 -13.17
C SER A 385 6.78 12.18 -14.11
N THR A 386 7.53 11.83 -15.16
CA THR A 386 7.93 12.77 -16.21
C THR A 386 6.72 13.33 -16.96
N LEU A 387 5.70 12.52 -17.27
CA LEU A 387 4.48 12.97 -17.93
C LEU A 387 3.74 14.02 -17.09
N VAL A 388 3.62 13.79 -15.78
CA VAL A 388 3.00 14.73 -14.84
C VAL A 388 3.86 16.00 -14.72
N ALA A 389 5.18 15.88 -14.60
CA ALA A 389 6.10 17.02 -14.52
C ALA A 389 6.03 17.88 -15.79
N THR A 390 6.09 17.27 -16.96
CA THR A 390 6.00 17.98 -18.26
C THR A 390 4.63 18.62 -18.45
N GLY A 391 3.54 17.96 -18.04
CA GLY A 391 2.21 18.54 -17.99
C GLY A 391 2.20 19.81 -17.14
N THR A 392 2.75 19.73 -15.92
CA THR A 392 2.83 20.84 -14.97
C THR A 392 3.57 22.03 -15.55
N VAL A 393 4.71 21.80 -16.19
CA VAL A 393 5.49 22.85 -16.86
C VAL A 393 4.70 23.50 -18.00
N ILE A 394 4.00 22.71 -18.82
CA ILE A 394 3.16 23.22 -19.92
C ILE A 394 2.01 24.07 -19.35
N GLY A 395 1.34 23.59 -18.30
CA GLY A 395 0.26 24.28 -17.61
C GLY A 395 0.71 25.61 -17.01
N ALA A 396 1.79 25.60 -16.24
CA ALA A 396 2.38 26.79 -15.62
C ALA A 396 2.75 27.85 -16.65
N ARG A 397 3.41 27.45 -17.76
CA ARG A 397 3.77 28.36 -18.85
C ARG A 397 2.55 28.97 -19.54
N ARG A 398 1.47 28.21 -19.73
CA ARG A 398 0.22 28.73 -20.30
C ARG A 398 -0.47 29.72 -19.36
N ALA A 399 -0.52 29.40 -18.06
CA ALA A 399 -1.08 30.30 -17.06
C ALA A 399 -0.28 31.61 -16.95
N ALA A 400 1.06 31.52 -16.99
CA ALA A 400 1.94 32.69 -17.01
C ALA A 400 1.71 33.55 -18.27
N LYS A 401 1.61 32.93 -19.46
CA LYS A 401 1.31 33.66 -20.70
C LYS A 401 -0.04 34.38 -20.64
N ALA A 402 -1.09 33.68 -20.23
CA ALA A 402 -2.42 34.27 -20.06
C ALA A 402 -2.43 35.42 -19.04
N SER A 403 -1.68 35.28 -17.94
CA SER A 403 -1.53 36.34 -16.95
C SER A 403 -0.81 37.57 -17.52
N ARG A 404 0.26 37.38 -18.31
CA ARG A 404 0.98 38.48 -18.98
C ARG A 404 0.11 39.18 -20.02
N GLU A 405 -0.68 38.44 -20.80
CA GLU A 405 -1.61 39.01 -21.78
C GLU A 405 -2.72 39.84 -21.08
N ILE A 406 -3.27 39.35 -19.97
CA ILE A 406 -4.23 40.11 -19.14
C ILE A 406 -3.58 41.36 -18.55
N LEU A 407 -2.33 41.27 -18.06
CA LEU A 407 -1.59 42.42 -17.54
C LEU A 407 -1.26 43.46 -18.62
N ALA A 408 -0.98 43.01 -19.85
CA ALA A 408 -0.69 43.89 -20.98
C ALA A 408 -1.95 44.56 -21.59
N THR A 409 -3.12 43.95 -21.42
CA THR A 409 -4.41 44.46 -21.94
C THR A 409 -5.24 45.20 -20.89
N ALA A 410 -4.86 45.15 -19.61
CA ALA A 410 -5.54 45.86 -18.54
C ALA A 410 -5.10 47.34 -18.48
N SER A 411 -6.02 48.25 -18.77
CA SER A 411 -5.82 49.69 -18.54
C SER A 411 -5.68 50.00 -17.03
N PRO A 412 -4.87 51.00 -16.60
CA PRO A 412 -4.50 51.20 -15.19
C PRO A 412 -5.67 51.42 -14.22
N LEU A 413 -6.85 51.80 -14.73
CA LEU A 413 -7.99 52.24 -13.94
C LEU A 413 -9.04 51.15 -13.62
N ALA A 414 -8.85 49.91 -14.08
CA ALA A 414 -9.78 48.80 -13.78
C ALA A 414 -9.23 47.85 -12.70
N GLY A 415 -8.96 48.40 -11.50
CA GLY A 415 -8.58 47.64 -10.31
C GLY A 415 -9.79 46.94 -9.67
N GLY A 416 -10.13 45.74 -10.13
CA GLY A 416 -11.17 44.89 -9.51
C GLY A 416 -10.72 43.45 -9.20
N PRO A 417 -11.51 42.64 -8.46
CA PRO A 417 -11.12 41.36 -7.85
C PRO A 417 -10.74 40.25 -8.84
N ARG A 418 -10.83 40.51 -10.15
CA ARG A 418 -10.49 39.55 -11.21
C ARG A 418 -9.00 39.17 -11.23
N ARG A 419 -8.11 39.99 -10.65
CA ARG A 419 -6.66 39.72 -10.49
C ARG A 419 -6.34 38.50 -9.61
N ALA A 420 -7.22 38.10 -8.68
CA ALA A 420 -6.98 37.00 -7.74
C ALA A 420 -7.41 35.61 -8.26
N ARG A 421 -8.28 35.55 -9.28
CA ARG A 421 -9.07 34.36 -9.65
C ARG A 421 -8.29 33.22 -10.32
N PHE A 422 -7.00 33.37 -10.60
CA PHE A 422 -6.16 32.30 -11.17
C PHE A 422 -4.92 31.94 -10.34
N ARG A 423 -4.42 32.82 -9.46
CA ARG A 423 -3.24 32.55 -8.63
C ARG A 423 -3.53 31.57 -7.48
N TRP A 424 -4.76 31.57 -6.93
CA TRP A 424 -5.19 30.67 -5.85
C TRP A 424 -5.00 29.17 -6.17
N ARG A 425 -5.10 28.78 -7.46
CA ARG A 425 -4.92 27.38 -7.89
C ARG A 425 -3.50 26.87 -7.64
N PHE A 426 -2.50 27.76 -7.71
CA PHE A 426 -1.11 27.41 -7.39
C PHE A 426 -0.88 27.33 -5.88
N TYR A 427 -1.50 28.24 -5.12
CA TYR A 427 -1.44 28.20 -3.65
C TYR A 427 -2.16 26.98 -3.07
N LEU A 428 -3.25 26.51 -3.68
CA LEU A 428 -3.90 25.23 -3.31
C LEU A 428 -2.99 24.02 -3.54
N GLY A 429 -2.29 23.95 -4.67
CA GLY A 429 -1.35 22.86 -4.92
C GLY A 429 -0.21 22.81 -3.89
N GLY A 430 0.28 23.98 -3.46
CA GLY A 430 1.25 24.09 -2.36
C GLY A 430 0.65 23.75 -0.99
N LEU A 431 -0.57 24.24 -0.70
CA LEU A 431 -1.27 23.99 0.56
C LEU A 431 -1.56 22.49 0.76
N VAL A 432 -1.92 21.78 -0.30
CA VAL A 432 -2.16 20.32 -0.29
C VAL A 432 -0.89 19.54 0.08
N LEU A 433 0.30 20.08 -0.17
CA LEU A 433 1.56 19.46 0.27
C LEU A 433 1.97 19.86 1.69
N ILE A 434 1.57 21.06 2.14
CA ILE A 434 1.84 21.53 3.51
C ILE A 434 1.05 20.69 4.53
N LEU A 435 -0.19 20.30 4.22
CA LEU A 435 -1.04 19.55 5.14
C LEU A 435 -0.41 18.21 5.59
N PRO A 436 0.10 17.35 4.70
CA PRO A 436 0.89 16.18 5.10
C PRO A 436 2.14 16.53 5.91
N LEU A 437 2.89 17.56 5.51
CA LEU A 437 4.10 17.94 6.25
C LEU A 437 3.80 18.34 7.71
N MET A 438 2.64 18.96 7.96
CA MET A 438 2.19 19.31 9.31
C MET A 438 1.82 18.07 10.14
N SER A 439 1.47 16.93 9.52
CA SER A 439 1.14 15.70 10.24
C SER A 439 2.37 14.85 10.56
N PHE A 440 3.53 15.12 9.96
CA PHE A 440 4.73 14.29 10.15
C PHE A 440 5.14 14.15 11.61
N PRO A 441 5.25 15.23 12.41
CA PRO A 441 5.61 15.09 13.81
C PRO A 441 4.66 14.16 14.56
N ARG A 442 3.36 14.31 14.31
CA ARG A 442 2.32 13.47 14.92
C ARG A 442 2.44 12.00 14.51
N TYR A 443 2.68 11.74 13.23
CA TYR A 443 2.90 10.38 12.73
C TYR A 443 4.09 9.72 13.42
N PHE A 444 5.24 10.40 13.49
CA PHE A 444 6.42 9.85 14.15
C PHE A 444 6.24 9.69 15.67
N THR A 445 5.46 10.56 16.32
CA THR A 445 5.11 10.37 17.74
C THR A 445 4.18 9.17 17.96
N GLU A 446 3.24 8.92 17.04
CA GLU A 446 2.33 7.76 17.14
C GLU A 446 3.06 6.44 16.83
N VAL A 447 3.96 6.43 15.84
CA VAL A 447 4.80 5.25 15.52
C VAL A 447 5.82 4.96 16.61
N SER A 448 6.28 6.00 17.34
CA SER A 448 7.20 5.86 18.47
C SER A 448 6.48 5.82 19.82
N ALA A 449 5.15 5.67 19.83
CA ALA A 449 4.38 5.65 21.06
C ALA A 449 4.74 4.42 21.92
N PRO A 450 4.57 4.50 23.24
CA PRO A 450 4.80 3.36 24.11
C PRO A 450 3.99 2.14 23.64
N PRO A 451 4.58 0.94 23.69
CA PRO A 451 3.98 -0.26 23.10
C PRO A 451 2.61 -0.62 23.68
N LEU A 452 2.38 -0.31 24.96
CA LEU A 452 1.13 -0.60 25.66
C LEU A 452 0.01 0.41 25.36
N GLY A 453 0.31 1.55 24.74
CA GLY A 453 -0.67 2.59 24.44
C GLY A 453 -0.51 3.83 25.32
N ALA A 454 -1.58 4.62 25.41
CA ALA A 454 -1.52 5.98 25.93
C ALA A 454 -1.87 6.10 27.42
N HIS A 455 -2.88 5.36 27.90
CA HIS A 455 -3.28 5.37 29.30
C HIS A 455 -3.01 4.01 29.93
N ILE A 456 -1.91 3.91 30.68
CA ILE A 456 -1.47 2.70 31.34
C ILE A 456 -1.95 2.73 32.79
N LEU A 457 -2.71 1.71 33.18
CA LEU A 457 -3.22 1.56 34.55
C LEU A 457 -2.14 0.97 35.47
N PRO A 458 -2.19 1.22 36.78
CA PRO A 458 -1.31 0.56 37.72
C PRO A 458 -1.42 -0.97 37.65
N GLY A 459 -0.27 -1.64 37.73
CA GLY A 459 -0.20 -3.09 37.71
C GLY A 459 -1.00 -3.74 38.84
N ARG A 460 -1.67 -4.85 38.52
CA ARG A 460 -2.56 -5.57 39.43
C ARG A 460 -2.28 -7.07 39.41
N GLU A 461 -2.37 -7.69 40.58
CA GLU A 461 -2.22 -9.14 40.71
C GLU A 461 -3.52 -9.85 40.30
N VAL A 462 -3.38 -10.88 39.46
CA VAL A 462 -4.45 -11.72 38.94
C VAL A 462 -3.99 -13.17 39.07
N GLY A 463 -4.24 -13.77 40.24
CA GLY A 463 -3.64 -15.05 40.58
C GLY A 463 -2.12 -14.94 40.69
N PRO A 464 -1.33 -15.74 39.96
CA PRO A 464 0.13 -15.66 39.95
C PRO A 464 0.68 -14.63 38.96
N PHE A 465 -0.18 -13.93 38.21
CA PHE A 465 0.21 -13.01 37.15
C PHE A 465 0.09 -11.57 37.62
N ARG A 466 1.14 -10.78 37.40
CA ARG A 466 1.07 -9.33 37.55
C ARG A 466 0.80 -8.71 36.18
N VAL A 467 -0.33 -8.02 36.05
CA VAL A 467 -0.77 -7.50 34.76
C VAL A 467 -1.03 -6.01 34.78
N THR A 468 -0.75 -5.37 33.67
CA THR A 468 -1.00 -3.95 33.43
C THR A 468 -1.87 -3.80 32.19
N LEU A 469 -3.02 -3.15 32.38
CA LEU A 469 -3.98 -2.88 31.32
C LEU A 469 -3.79 -1.44 30.83
N ALA A 470 -3.93 -1.24 29.52
CA ALA A 470 -3.82 0.07 28.92
C ALA A 470 -4.86 0.33 27.84
N GLU A 471 -5.32 1.58 27.77
CA GLU A 471 -6.07 2.05 26.60
C GLU A 471 -5.10 2.31 25.45
N VAL A 472 -5.30 1.61 24.34
CA VAL A 472 -4.48 1.81 23.13
C VAL A 472 -4.72 3.22 22.59
N ILE A 473 -5.99 3.63 22.50
CA ILE A 473 -6.39 4.95 22.02
C ILE A 473 -7.38 5.56 23.04
N PRO A 474 -7.06 6.68 23.70
CA PRO A 474 -7.95 7.30 24.71
C PRO A 474 -9.31 7.74 24.16
N GLY A 475 -10.33 7.84 25.03
CA GLY A 475 -11.65 8.38 24.69
C GLY A 475 -12.77 7.34 24.58
N ALA A 476 -13.90 7.70 23.97
CA ALA A 476 -15.07 6.83 23.90
C ALA A 476 -14.88 5.63 22.94
N PRO A 477 -15.62 4.52 23.12
CA PRO A 477 -15.72 3.44 22.15
C PRO A 477 -16.05 3.95 20.74
N ARG A 478 -15.46 3.31 19.71
CA ARG A 478 -15.58 3.70 18.30
C ARG A 478 -16.34 2.64 17.52
N LEU A 479 -17.04 3.03 16.48
CA LEU A 479 -17.72 2.08 15.60
C LEU A 479 -16.67 1.20 14.91
N SER A 480 -16.83 -0.13 14.97
CA SER A 480 -15.91 -1.11 14.37
C SER A 480 -16.47 -1.75 13.13
N GLU A 481 -15.59 -2.14 12.19
CA GLU A 481 -15.77 -2.86 10.92
C GLU A 481 -16.83 -3.99 10.87
N GLN A 482 -17.17 -4.62 12.01
CA GLN A 482 -18.20 -5.68 12.07
C GLN A 482 -19.52 -5.21 12.70
N GLY A 483 -19.67 -3.91 12.92
CA GLY A 483 -20.78 -3.27 13.61
C GLY A 483 -20.63 -3.26 15.14
N GLY A 484 -21.16 -2.21 15.77
CA GLY A 484 -21.09 -2.01 17.22
C GLY A 484 -19.93 -1.09 17.64
N LEU A 485 -20.03 -0.56 18.86
CA LEU A 485 -18.99 0.29 19.44
C LEU A 485 -17.95 -0.60 20.10
N LEU A 486 -16.73 -0.61 19.59
CA LEU A 486 -15.59 -1.32 20.17
C LEU A 486 -14.59 -0.35 20.78
N LYS A 487 -13.83 -0.86 21.75
CA LYS A 487 -12.69 -0.16 22.33
C LYS A 487 -11.50 -1.10 22.36
N ASP A 488 -10.37 -0.61 21.88
CA ASP A 488 -9.11 -1.34 21.82
C ASP A 488 -8.38 -1.23 23.17
N TYR A 489 -8.02 -2.37 23.73
CA TYR A 489 -7.21 -2.48 24.95
C TYR A 489 -5.96 -3.27 24.67
N ALA A 490 -4.88 -2.91 25.36
CA ALA A 490 -3.68 -3.72 25.47
C ALA A 490 -3.52 -4.20 26.91
N LEU A 491 -3.06 -5.42 27.08
CA LEU A 491 -2.75 -6.06 28.34
C LEU A 491 -1.31 -6.55 28.29
N HIS A 492 -0.52 -6.13 29.26
CA HIS A 492 0.84 -6.56 29.49
C HIS A 492 0.89 -7.49 30.69
N ILE A 493 1.55 -8.63 30.57
CA ILE A 493 1.86 -9.50 31.71
C ILE A 493 3.31 -9.21 32.11
N GLU A 494 3.47 -8.44 33.20
CA GLU A 494 4.77 -7.98 33.71
C GLU A 494 5.59 -9.14 34.28
N ASN A 495 4.93 -10.04 34.99
CA ASN A 495 5.53 -11.20 35.63
C ASN A 495 4.54 -12.36 35.66
N GLY A 496 5.05 -13.58 35.49
CA GLY A 496 4.28 -14.82 35.56
C GLY A 496 4.33 -15.58 34.25
N TYR A 497 5.35 -16.44 34.11
CA TYR A 497 5.55 -17.46 33.06
C TYR A 497 4.48 -17.42 31.94
N PRO A 498 4.68 -16.58 30.90
CA PRO A 498 3.84 -16.46 29.71
C PRO A 498 3.26 -17.78 29.20
N ASP A 499 4.09 -18.81 29.18
CA ASP A 499 3.77 -20.15 28.67
C ASP A 499 2.71 -20.89 29.49
N ARG A 500 2.34 -20.39 30.68
CA ARG A 500 1.25 -20.95 31.51
C ARG A 500 -0.13 -20.52 31.03
N ILE A 501 -0.21 -19.42 30.28
CA ILE A 501 -1.48 -18.85 29.85
C ILE A 501 -1.96 -19.58 28.60
N ARG A 502 -3.18 -20.09 28.68
CA ARG A 502 -3.89 -20.72 27.55
C ARG A 502 -4.66 -19.65 26.79
N LEU A 503 -5.50 -18.88 27.48
CA LEU A 503 -6.33 -17.82 26.90
C LEU A 503 -6.50 -16.68 27.90
N ALA A 504 -6.63 -15.45 27.38
CA ALA A 504 -7.03 -14.30 28.15
C ALA A 504 -8.26 -13.65 27.52
N TYR A 505 -9.14 -13.11 28.35
CA TYR A 505 -10.42 -12.55 27.92
C TYR A 505 -10.68 -11.19 28.55
N LEU A 506 -11.19 -10.25 27.76
CA LEU A 506 -11.75 -9.00 28.27
C LEU A 506 -13.26 -8.93 28.03
N ARG A 507 -13.99 -8.42 29.03
CA ARG A 507 -15.43 -8.29 28.97
C ARG A 507 -15.93 -7.08 29.74
N ARG A 508 -16.93 -6.39 29.20
CA ARG A 508 -17.74 -5.45 29.99
C ARG A 508 -18.68 -6.22 30.93
N GLY A 509 -18.51 -6.01 32.24
CA GLY A 509 -19.28 -6.65 33.30
C GLY A 509 -18.77 -8.06 33.64
N LYS A 510 -19.18 -8.55 34.82
CA LYS A 510 -18.75 -9.85 35.32
C LYS A 510 -19.20 -10.97 34.38
N PRO A 511 -18.32 -11.92 34.01
CA PRO A 511 -18.73 -13.09 33.24
C PRO A 511 -19.83 -13.86 33.98
N PRO A 512 -21.00 -14.11 33.36
CA PRO A 512 -22.10 -14.79 34.03
C PRO A 512 -21.81 -16.29 34.23
N HIS A 513 -21.05 -16.91 33.31
CA HIS A 513 -20.68 -18.32 33.30
C HIS A 513 -19.34 -18.54 32.58
N GLU A 514 -18.66 -19.65 32.85
CA GLU A 514 -17.36 -20.04 32.26
C GLU A 514 -17.38 -20.25 30.72
N ARG A 515 -18.58 -20.36 30.13
CA ARG A 515 -18.76 -20.47 28.68
C ARG A 515 -18.80 -19.11 27.97
N ASN A 516 -18.90 -18.01 28.69
CA ASN A 516 -19.02 -16.65 28.13
C ASN A 516 -18.07 -15.67 28.84
N LEU A 517 -16.77 -15.96 28.73
CA LEU A 517 -15.71 -15.24 29.44
C LEU A 517 -15.43 -13.84 28.88
N GLY A 518 -15.75 -13.59 27.61
CA GLY A 518 -15.50 -12.30 26.96
C GLY A 518 -14.93 -12.46 25.57
N GLU A 519 -14.42 -11.35 25.05
CA GLU A 519 -13.63 -11.28 23.82
C GLU A 519 -12.23 -11.82 24.11
N ILE A 520 -11.70 -12.68 23.24
CA ILE A 520 -10.35 -13.23 23.37
C ILE A 520 -9.34 -12.10 23.14
N LEU A 521 -8.28 -12.10 23.94
CA LEU A 521 -7.11 -11.29 23.66
C LEU A 521 -6.14 -12.05 22.77
N GLU A 522 -5.67 -11.35 21.76
CA GLU A 522 -4.74 -11.81 20.73
C GLU A 522 -3.36 -11.21 21.01
N GLY A 523 -2.30 -11.93 20.71
CA GLY A 523 -0.94 -11.44 20.62
C GLY A 523 0.01 -12.38 21.33
N ASN A 524 0.87 -11.84 22.17
CA ASN A 524 1.72 -12.63 23.05
C ASN A 524 1.50 -12.16 24.48
N PRO A 525 1.79 -12.96 25.52
CA PRO A 525 1.75 -12.50 26.91
C PRO A 525 2.44 -11.16 27.20
N TYR A 526 3.46 -10.74 26.45
CA TYR A 526 4.04 -9.40 26.60
C TYR A 526 3.19 -8.27 26.00
N ARG A 527 2.28 -8.57 25.08
CA ARG A 527 1.35 -7.60 24.51
C ARG A 527 0.11 -8.30 23.97
N LEU A 528 -0.79 -8.64 24.87
CA LEU A 528 -2.12 -9.09 24.51
C LEU A 528 -2.95 -7.87 24.15
N HIS A 529 -3.82 -7.98 23.15
CA HIS A 529 -4.68 -6.89 22.73
C HIS A 529 -6.05 -7.44 22.33
N GLY A 530 -7.08 -6.63 22.48
CA GLY A 530 -8.43 -7.07 22.16
C GLY A 530 -9.40 -5.92 22.03
N LYS A 531 -10.43 -6.15 21.22
CA LYS A 531 -11.49 -5.18 20.95
C LYS A 531 -12.73 -5.54 21.74
N VAL A 532 -13.04 -4.77 22.77
CA VAL A 532 -14.19 -5.04 23.64
C VAL A 532 -15.41 -4.26 23.18
N ARG A 533 -16.57 -4.93 23.09
CA ARG A 533 -17.83 -4.32 22.68
C ARG A 533 -18.54 -3.59 23.81
N PHE A 534 -19.00 -2.37 23.52
CA PHE A 534 -19.71 -1.48 24.43
C PHE A 534 -21.06 -1.04 23.85
N PRO A 535 -22.05 -0.74 24.72
CA PRO A 535 -23.29 -0.08 24.32
C PRO A 535 -23.06 1.42 24.01
N PRO A 536 -24.02 2.09 23.34
CA PRO A 536 -23.97 3.54 23.09
C PRO A 536 -23.88 4.41 24.34
N THR A 537 -24.45 3.93 25.45
CA THR A 537 -24.50 4.66 26.71
C THR A 537 -23.73 3.89 27.77
N LEU A 538 -22.65 4.48 28.27
CA LEU A 538 -21.80 3.90 29.30
C LEU A 538 -22.28 4.34 30.68
N LYS A 539 -22.31 3.43 31.65
CA LYS A 539 -22.64 3.73 33.04
C LYS A 539 -21.37 3.78 33.88
N SER A 540 -21.32 4.67 34.87
CA SER A 540 -20.17 4.75 35.80
C SER A 540 -20.02 3.48 36.65
N SER A 541 -21.11 2.74 36.85
CA SER A 541 -21.11 1.43 37.53
C SER A 541 -20.57 0.28 36.66
N ASP A 542 -20.35 0.49 35.36
CA ASP A 542 -19.82 -0.56 34.51
C ASP A 542 -18.35 -0.85 34.91
N SER A 543 -17.93 -2.10 34.75
CA SER A 543 -16.56 -2.51 35.00
C SER A 543 -16.04 -3.34 33.85
N LEU A 544 -14.75 -3.25 33.59
CA LEU A 544 -14.06 -4.10 32.63
C LEU A 544 -13.42 -5.27 33.38
N TRP A 545 -13.82 -6.49 33.04
CA TRP A 545 -13.35 -7.73 33.63
C TRP A 545 -12.30 -8.37 32.75
N LEU A 546 -11.22 -8.83 33.38
CA LEU A 546 -10.19 -9.68 32.81
C LEU A 546 -10.33 -11.09 33.38
N THR A 547 -10.31 -12.09 32.51
CA THR A 547 -10.17 -13.50 32.89
C THR A 547 -8.93 -14.08 32.22
N ILE A 548 -8.03 -14.67 32.99
CA ILE A 548 -6.87 -15.43 32.51
C ILE A 548 -7.14 -16.91 32.78
N GLU A 549 -7.06 -17.72 31.73
CA GLU A 549 -7.17 -19.18 31.77
C GLU A 549 -5.78 -19.80 31.62
N GLU A 550 -5.40 -20.67 32.55
CA GLU A 550 -4.20 -21.48 32.45
C GLU A 550 -4.43 -22.77 31.64
N TRP A 551 -3.35 -23.42 31.20
CA TRP A 551 -3.43 -24.67 30.45
C TRP A 551 -4.08 -25.85 31.20
N ASP A 552 -4.06 -25.82 32.53
CA ASP A 552 -4.73 -26.80 33.39
C ASP A 552 -6.23 -26.50 33.59
N GLY A 553 -6.72 -25.39 33.04
CA GLY A 553 -8.10 -24.93 33.14
C GLY A 553 -8.39 -24.00 34.32
N THR A 554 -7.39 -23.68 35.16
CA THR A 554 -7.54 -22.73 36.27
C THR A 554 -7.87 -21.33 35.74
N LEU A 555 -8.87 -20.68 36.35
CA LEU A 555 -9.31 -19.33 35.98
C LEU A 555 -8.95 -18.31 37.05
N HIS A 556 -8.31 -17.22 36.63
CA HIS A 556 -8.01 -16.05 37.48
C HIS A 556 -8.74 -14.83 36.95
N GLN A 557 -9.41 -14.08 37.83
CA GLN A 557 -10.25 -12.96 37.44
C GLN A 557 -9.95 -11.70 38.22
N THR A 558 -10.05 -10.56 37.54
CA THR A 558 -10.03 -9.23 38.15
C THR A 558 -10.90 -8.26 37.37
N SER A 559 -11.15 -7.07 37.92
CA SER A 559 -11.89 -6.04 37.19
C SER A 559 -11.54 -4.61 37.61
N TRP A 560 -11.64 -3.70 36.65
CA TRP A 560 -11.47 -2.26 36.86
C TRP A 560 -12.78 -1.51 36.63
N PRO A 561 -13.13 -0.51 37.45
CA PRO A 561 -14.21 0.42 37.14
C PRO A 561 -13.97 1.08 35.77
N LEU A 562 -15.01 1.19 34.94
CA LEU A 562 -14.83 1.71 33.58
C LEU A 562 -14.39 3.19 33.57
N ALA A 563 -14.75 3.95 34.60
CA ALA A 563 -14.32 5.33 34.79
C ALA A 563 -12.82 5.47 35.13
N GLU A 564 -12.22 4.44 35.72
CA GLU A 564 -10.77 4.39 35.93
C GLU A 564 -10.08 4.03 34.62
N VAL A 565 -10.65 3.10 33.85
CA VAL A 565 -10.05 2.60 32.61
C VAL A 565 -10.10 3.64 31.49
N MET A 566 -11.26 4.28 31.26
CA MET A 566 -11.50 5.15 30.10
C MET A 566 -11.28 6.63 30.40
N GLN A 567 -10.22 7.22 29.86
CA GLN A 567 -9.97 8.66 29.97
C GLN A 567 -10.84 9.49 29.01
N GLY A 568 -11.35 10.62 29.52
CA GLY A 568 -12.04 11.63 28.70
C GLY A 568 -13.43 11.20 28.21
N VAL A 569 -14.07 10.26 28.90
CA VAL A 569 -15.42 9.76 28.59
C VAL A 569 -16.41 10.23 29.64
N THR A 570 -17.56 10.75 29.19
CA THR A 570 -18.69 11.09 30.06
C THR A 570 -19.56 9.86 30.27
N PHE A 571 -19.79 9.47 31.53
CA PHE A 571 -20.66 8.36 31.88
C PHE A 571 -22.07 8.86 32.17
N GLY A 572 -23.08 8.15 31.67
CA GLY A 572 -24.47 8.42 32.00
C GLY A 572 -24.76 8.01 33.44
N GLY A 573 -25.24 8.96 34.25
CA GLY A 573 -25.61 8.72 35.65
C GLY A 573 -25.03 9.70 36.67
N GLU A 574 -24.25 10.70 36.27
CA GLU A 574 -23.98 11.87 37.11
C GLU A 574 -25.18 12.82 37.04
N SER A 575 -26.20 12.52 37.86
CA SER A 575 -27.24 13.46 38.30
C SER A 575 -27.55 13.20 39.75
#